data_AF-A0A4Q2UZK8-F1
#
_entry.id   AF-A0A4Q2UZK8-F1
#
_cell.length_a   1.000
_cell.length_b   1.000
_cell.length_c   1.000
_cell.angle_alpha   90.00
_cell.angle_beta   90.00
_cell.angle_gamma   90.00
#
_symmetry.space_group_name_H-M   'P 1'
#
loop_
_entity.id
_entity.type
_entity.pdbx_description
1 polymer ?
#
loop_
_entity_poly.entity_id
_entity_poly.type
_entity_poly.pdbx_seq_one_letter_code
_entity_poly.pdbx_strand_id
1 'polypeptide(L)'
;MADHYFSKLLHAPESRTTGKGQEVITIAVLLSMQDVILTERRRKKRYKPRWLEGFKQGEFFLQTTDPGQRYWIDENVQYDDLRISQSIIVGRAVILAQPMMALPSPATMNSEVEASRFGWLLYGTEKDMFEIHGGCGFSKKLLHIMSQVTYCAARLQQEPESTIVPITAKYLIRELSEMRQWSREGRNWEEARKHPQTIDWVRDKAEDVIIDSSEDMTDVTAEAWRIAAIIYFQCRLLRLPRNHSDVLLNLEDLSKCIRIMPTSGSHFTAQAPLLPVFFLGMLATDPMHMRVSRDWFDQVVQTPVRSVQTGSAPAQVYYKLLWYRIRVLTTPSERPPLYQALQRIWTWIDSDVEIPPEPNTLHESIGKRYPWWEHLVARVLAKEEETLCLT
;
A
#
# COMPACT_ATOMS: atom_id res chain seq x y z
N MET A 1 -22.49 7.37 -20.35
CA MET A 1 -23.54 7.57 -19.32
C MET A 1 -22.93 7.81 -17.95
N ALA A 2 -22.03 6.94 -17.46
CA ALA A 2 -21.35 7.11 -16.16
C ALA A 2 -20.55 8.42 -16.04
N ASP A 3 -19.74 8.81 -17.04
CA ASP A 3 -18.94 10.05 -16.98
C ASP A 3 -19.80 11.31 -16.91
N HIS A 4 -20.92 11.34 -17.63
CA HIS A 4 -21.86 12.47 -17.61
C HIS A 4 -22.54 12.58 -16.24
N TYR A 5 -22.89 11.45 -15.63
CA TYR A 5 -23.46 11.42 -14.28
C TYR A 5 -22.43 11.81 -13.22
N PHE A 6 -21.19 11.32 -13.35
CA PHE A 6 -20.08 11.72 -12.49
C PHE A 6 -19.86 13.23 -12.53
N SER A 7 -19.83 13.82 -13.74
CA SER A 7 -19.72 15.27 -13.91
C SER A 7 -20.85 16.04 -13.20
N LYS A 8 -22.10 15.55 -13.23
CA LYS A 8 -23.19 16.18 -12.47
C LYS A 8 -22.92 16.16 -10.96
N LEU A 9 -22.53 15.00 -10.43
CA LEU A 9 -22.24 14.85 -8.99
C LEU A 9 -21.04 15.70 -8.54
N LEU A 10 -20.02 15.85 -9.40
CA LEU A 10 -18.89 16.75 -9.12
C LEU A 10 -19.35 18.20 -8.90
N HIS A 11 -20.45 18.64 -9.51
CA HIS A 11 -20.96 20.00 -9.38
C HIS A 11 -22.14 20.12 -8.40
N ALA A 12 -22.66 19.01 -7.88
CA ALA A 12 -23.77 19.00 -6.93
C ALA A 12 -23.33 19.55 -5.54
N PRO A 13 -23.99 20.58 -4.99
CA PRO A 13 -23.67 21.11 -3.66
C PRO A 13 -23.78 20.06 -2.55
N GLU A 14 -24.83 19.23 -2.60
CA GLU A 14 -25.09 18.13 -1.66
C GLU A 14 -23.95 17.10 -1.58
N SER A 15 -23.16 16.94 -2.65
CA SER A 15 -21.99 16.04 -2.63
C SER A 15 -20.85 16.57 -1.76
N ARG A 16 -20.87 17.85 -1.35
CA ARG A 16 -19.87 18.50 -0.49
C ARG A 16 -20.32 18.68 0.95
N THR A 17 -21.53 18.25 1.29
CA THR A 17 -22.05 18.36 2.66
C THR A 17 -21.40 17.32 3.57
N THR A 18 -21.10 17.70 4.81
CA THR A 18 -20.59 16.80 5.85
C THR A 18 -21.45 15.54 5.99
N GLY A 19 -20.81 14.37 6.00
CA GLY A 19 -21.46 13.05 6.07
C GLY A 19 -22.13 12.59 4.76
N LYS A 20 -22.00 13.35 3.67
CA LYS A 20 -22.51 12.99 2.33
C LYS A 20 -21.36 12.63 1.38
N GLY A 21 -21.62 12.63 0.07
CA GLY A 21 -20.62 12.39 -0.97
C GLY A 21 -20.31 10.92 -1.27
N GLN A 22 -20.97 9.97 -0.62
CA GLN A 22 -20.75 8.54 -0.86
C GLN A 22 -20.95 8.17 -2.34
N GLU A 23 -21.94 8.76 -3.01
CA GLU A 23 -22.22 8.44 -4.42
C GLU A 23 -21.09 8.93 -5.34
N VAL A 24 -20.65 10.19 -5.20
CA VAL A 24 -19.56 10.74 -6.00
C VAL A 24 -18.25 9.99 -5.76
N ILE A 25 -17.96 9.60 -4.50
CA ILE A 25 -16.78 8.81 -4.16
C ILE A 25 -16.86 7.42 -4.82
N THR A 26 -18.02 6.76 -4.76
CA THR A 26 -18.23 5.44 -5.37
C THR A 26 -17.96 5.48 -6.87
N ILE A 27 -18.50 6.46 -7.58
CA ILE A 27 -18.31 6.56 -9.02
C ILE A 27 -16.85 6.92 -9.35
N ALA A 28 -16.22 7.81 -8.59
CA ALA A 28 -14.80 8.12 -8.74
C ALA A 28 -13.95 6.84 -8.61
N VAL A 29 -14.22 6.01 -7.59
CA VAL A 29 -13.56 4.71 -7.39
C VAL A 29 -13.79 3.78 -8.57
N LEU A 30 -15.04 3.59 -9.01
CA LEU A 30 -15.36 2.66 -10.10
C LEU A 30 -14.69 3.04 -11.42
N LEU A 31 -14.74 4.31 -11.80
CA LEU A 31 -14.08 4.82 -13.02
C LEU A 31 -12.55 4.70 -12.90
N SER A 32 -11.98 5.01 -11.72
CA SER A 32 -10.54 4.88 -11.49
C SER A 32 -10.08 3.44 -11.56
N MET A 33 -10.87 2.48 -11.03
CA MET A 33 -10.58 1.05 -11.13
C MET A 33 -10.62 0.57 -12.59
N GLN A 34 -11.56 1.08 -13.40
CA GLN A 34 -11.55 0.80 -14.84
C GLN A 34 -10.26 1.28 -15.50
N ASP A 35 -9.75 2.46 -15.15
CA ASP A 35 -8.49 2.99 -15.69
C ASP A 35 -7.24 2.25 -15.17
N VAL A 36 -7.32 1.58 -14.01
CA VAL A 36 -6.25 0.66 -13.58
C VAL A 36 -6.25 -0.59 -14.44
N ILE A 37 -7.44 -1.17 -14.64
CA ILE A 37 -7.63 -2.42 -15.35
C ILE A 37 -7.27 -2.22 -16.83
N LEU A 38 -7.89 -1.26 -17.51
CA LEU A 38 -7.74 -1.05 -18.94
C LEU A 38 -6.40 -0.37 -19.25
N THR A 39 -5.34 -1.18 -19.38
CA THR A 39 -3.96 -0.72 -19.60
C THR A 39 -3.83 0.10 -20.88
N GLU A 40 -4.64 -0.16 -21.89
CA GLU A 40 -4.71 0.61 -23.14
C GLU A 40 -5.20 2.06 -22.95
N ARG A 41 -5.86 2.35 -21.82
CA ARG A 41 -6.32 3.69 -21.45
C ARG A 41 -5.31 4.46 -20.60
N ARG A 42 -4.23 3.82 -20.18
CA ARG A 42 -3.20 4.46 -19.37
C ARG A 42 -2.48 5.53 -20.18
N ARG A 43 -2.10 6.57 -19.46
CA ARG A 43 -1.48 7.75 -20.04
C ARG A 43 0.02 7.68 -19.84
N LYS A 44 0.75 7.82 -20.93
CA LYS A 44 2.19 8.03 -20.91
C LYS A 44 2.56 9.38 -20.30
N LYS A 45 3.82 9.48 -19.88
CA LYS A 45 4.46 10.68 -19.32
C LYS A 45 4.17 11.98 -20.08
N ARG A 46 4.27 13.09 -19.32
CA ARG A 46 3.66 14.42 -19.48
C ARG A 46 2.23 14.53 -18.98
N TYR A 47 1.48 13.43 -18.90
CA TYR A 47 0.14 13.42 -18.32
C TYR A 47 0.11 12.70 -16.98
N LYS A 48 -0.77 13.15 -16.08
CA LYS A 48 -1.06 12.42 -14.84
C LYS A 48 -1.91 11.18 -15.13
N PRO A 49 -1.66 10.04 -14.45
CA PRO A 49 -2.45 8.83 -14.62
C PRO A 49 -3.90 9.05 -14.21
N ARG A 50 -4.85 8.68 -15.08
CA ARG A 50 -6.29 8.93 -14.85
C ARG A 50 -6.79 8.25 -13.58
N TRP A 51 -6.37 7.00 -13.36
CA TRP A 51 -6.75 6.24 -12.16
C TRP A 51 -6.40 7.01 -10.88
N LEU A 52 -5.19 7.57 -10.78
CA LEU A 52 -4.76 8.29 -9.59
C LEU A 52 -5.51 9.61 -9.42
N GLU A 53 -5.75 10.33 -10.52
CA GLU A 53 -6.51 11.59 -10.46
C GLU A 53 -7.96 11.35 -10.03
N GLY A 54 -8.59 10.25 -10.45
CA GLY A 54 -9.92 9.89 -9.97
C GLY A 54 -9.93 9.49 -8.50
N PHE A 55 -8.93 8.74 -8.00
CA PHE A 55 -8.82 8.47 -6.56
C PHE A 55 -8.54 9.73 -5.73
N LYS A 56 -7.74 10.68 -6.25
CA LYS A 56 -7.54 11.99 -5.59
C LYS A 56 -8.82 12.82 -5.52
N GLN A 57 -9.73 12.67 -6.50
CA GLN A 57 -11.07 13.27 -6.37
C GLN A 57 -11.86 12.60 -5.24
N GLY A 58 -11.80 11.27 -5.13
CA GLY A 58 -12.38 10.54 -3.99
C GLY A 58 -11.81 11.03 -2.65
N GLU A 59 -10.49 11.22 -2.57
CA GLU A 59 -9.78 11.75 -1.40
C GLU A 59 -10.27 13.15 -1.04
N PHE A 60 -10.39 14.04 -2.04
CA PHE A 60 -10.92 15.39 -1.85
C PHE A 60 -12.31 15.37 -1.23
N PHE A 61 -13.21 14.52 -1.72
CA PHE A 61 -14.56 14.41 -1.16
C PHE A 61 -14.56 13.77 0.23
N LEU A 62 -13.72 12.76 0.49
CA LEU A 62 -13.57 12.19 1.82
C LEU A 62 -13.17 13.25 2.84
N GLN A 63 -12.16 14.07 2.50
CA GLN A 63 -11.68 15.17 3.35
C GLN A 63 -12.72 16.29 3.52
N THR A 64 -13.40 16.68 2.43
CA THR A 64 -14.36 17.81 2.44
C THR A 64 -15.64 17.45 3.19
N THR A 65 -16.10 16.21 3.05
CA THR A 65 -17.35 15.74 3.66
C THR A 65 -17.11 15.05 5.00
N ASP A 66 -15.89 15.15 5.53
CA ASP A 66 -15.47 14.46 6.73
C ASP A 66 -16.22 14.95 7.99
N PRO A 67 -17.13 14.15 8.59
CA PRO A 67 -17.77 14.55 9.84
C PRO A 67 -16.82 14.57 11.02
N GLY A 68 -15.64 13.96 10.96
CA GLY A 68 -14.69 13.94 12.06
C GLY A 68 -14.04 15.29 12.37
N GLN A 69 -14.01 16.23 11.41
CA GLN A 69 -13.46 17.58 11.64
C GLN A 69 -14.18 18.35 12.76
N ARG A 70 -15.40 17.95 13.15
CA ARG A 70 -16.21 18.65 14.15
C ARG A 70 -16.14 18.02 15.55
N TYR A 71 -15.62 16.80 15.69
CA TYR A 71 -15.66 16.06 16.95
C TYR A 71 -14.25 15.94 17.55
N TRP A 72 -14.11 16.34 18.81
CA TRP A 72 -12.87 16.22 19.58
C TRP A 72 -12.58 14.79 20.07
N ILE A 73 -13.56 13.87 19.92
CA ILE A 73 -13.49 12.47 20.37
C ILE A 73 -13.91 11.58 19.19
N ASP A 74 -12.94 10.84 18.64
CA ASP A 74 -13.08 10.04 17.40
C ASP A 74 -14.15 8.93 17.49
N GLU A 75 -14.44 8.42 18.69
CA GLU A 75 -15.44 7.37 18.93
C GLU A 75 -16.88 7.80 18.60
N ASN A 76 -17.16 9.11 18.60
CA ASN A 76 -18.49 9.65 18.30
C ASN A 76 -18.80 9.67 16.80
N VAL A 77 -17.79 9.42 15.95
CA VAL A 77 -17.94 9.46 14.49
C VAL A 77 -18.18 8.04 13.99
N GLN A 78 -19.44 7.60 14.11
CA GLN A 78 -19.88 6.30 13.60
C GLN A 78 -20.21 6.42 12.10
N TYR A 79 -19.56 5.59 11.28
CA TYR A 79 -19.74 5.55 9.84
C TYR A 79 -20.41 4.27 9.39
N ASP A 80 -21.16 4.36 8.31
CA ASP A 80 -21.67 3.18 7.62
C ASP A 80 -20.53 2.36 6.96
N ASP A 81 -20.79 1.07 6.74
CA ASP A 81 -19.84 0.15 6.11
C ASP A 81 -19.35 0.63 4.73
N LEU A 82 -20.21 1.37 4.01
CA LEU A 82 -19.88 1.91 2.69
C LEU A 82 -18.79 2.98 2.80
N ARG A 83 -18.90 3.91 3.75
CA ARG A 83 -17.94 4.99 3.96
C ARG A 83 -16.60 4.46 4.45
N ILE A 84 -16.61 3.43 5.31
CA ILE A 84 -15.39 2.72 5.72
C ILE A 84 -14.72 2.08 4.49
N SER A 85 -15.50 1.35 3.68
CA SER A 85 -15.00 0.70 2.46
C SER A 85 -14.41 1.71 1.45
N GLN A 86 -15.10 2.83 1.24
CA GLN A 86 -14.65 3.93 0.38
C GLN A 86 -13.34 4.55 0.85
N SER A 87 -13.26 4.83 2.15
CA SER A 87 -12.05 5.35 2.80
C SER A 87 -10.87 4.43 2.55
N ILE A 88 -11.03 3.13 2.82
CA ILE A 88 -9.97 2.15 2.63
C ILE A 88 -9.54 2.07 1.16
N ILE A 89 -10.49 2.00 0.22
CA ILE A 89 -10.15 1.87 -1.21
C ILE A 89 -9.45 3.12 -1.76
N VAL A 90 -9.96 4.31 -1.43
CA VAL A 90 -9.34 5.58 -1.85
C VAL A 90 -7.96 5.73 -1.20
N GLY A 91 -7.86 5.50 0.11
CA GLY A 91 -6.61 5.58 0.85
C GLY A 91 -5.59 4.61 0.28
N ARG A 92 -5.98 3.37 0.01
CA ARG A 92 -5.11 2.35 -0.59
C ARG A 92 -4.57 2.84 -1.92
N ALA A 93 -5.43 3.34 -2.80
CA ALA A 93 -5.00 3.82 -4.10
C ALA A 93 -4.03 5.03 -4.03
N VAL A 94 -4.34 6.02 -3.19
CA VAL A 94 -3.55 7.25 -3.09
C VAL A 94 -2.26 7.02 -2.32
N ILE A 95 -2.32 6.38 -1.15
CA ILE A 95 -1.17 6.20 -0.25
C ILE A 95 -0.18 5.19 -0.85
N LEU A 96 -0.64 4.06 -1.39
CA LEU A 96 0.27 3.06 -1.95
C LEU A 96 0.84 3.45 -3.33
N ALA A 97 0.37 4.54 -3.93
CA ALA A 97 1.06 5.16 -5.06
C ALA A 97 2.30 5.95 -4.61
N GLN A 98 2.26 6.54 -3.40
CA GLN A 98 3.31 7.42 -2.90
C GLN A 98 4.70 6.80 -2.88
N PRO A 99 4.92 5.51 -2.54
CA PRO A 99 6.25 4.93 -2.50
C PRO A 99 7.06 5.12 -3.78
N MET A 100 6.40 5.13 -4.95
CA MET A 100 7.03 5.31 -6.27
C MET A 100 6.80 6.71 -6.87
N MET A 101 6.43 7.68 -6.04
CA MET A 101 6.23 9.08 -6.44
C MET A 101 7.24 9.98 -5.74
N ALA A 102 7.63 11.07 -6.42
CA ALA A 102 8.42 12.12 -5.80
C ALA A 102 7.66 12.71 -4.60
N LEU A 103 8.42 13.09 -3.56
CA LEU A 103 7.88 13.82 -2.42
C LEU A 103 7.28 15.17 -2.88
N PRO A 104 6.29 15.71 -2.14
CA PRO A 104 5.81 17.07 -2.33
C PRO A 104 6.97 18.08 -2.32
N SER A 105 6.88 19.13 -3.14
CA SER A 105 7.92 20.17 -3.18
C SER A 105 8.05 20.84 -1.80
N PRO A 106 9.28 20.97 -1.26
CA PRO A 106 9.50 21.58 0.05
C PRO A 106 9.08 23.05 0.10
N ALA A 107 9.06 23.74 -1.05
CA ALA A 107 8.66 25.15 -1.13
C ALA A 107 7.13 25.34 -1.04
N THR A 108 6.33 24.32 -1.38
CA THR A 108 4.87 24.45 -1.48
C THR A 108 4.11 23.54 -0.54
N MET A 109 4.78 22.58 0.11
CA MET A 109 4.15 21.66 1.03
C MET A 109 3.71 22.40 2.30
N ASN A 110 2.41 22.36 2.60
CA ASN A 110 1.88 22.77 3.89
C ASN A 110 1.93 21.57 4.85
N SER A 111 2.75 21.67 5.89
CA SER A 111 2.97 20.59 6.85
C SER A 111 1.72 20.25 7.67
N GLU A 112 0.91 21.24 8.04
CA GLU A 112 -0.30 21.03 8.85
C GLU A 112 -1.35 20.27 8.04
N VAL A 113 -1.56 20.69 6.79
CA VAL A 113 -2.51 20.03 5.88
C VAL A 113 -2.08 18.60 5.59
N GLU A 114 -0.81 18.38 5.23
CA GLU A 114 -0.32 17.02 4.92
C GLU A 114 -0.32 16.11 6.16
N ALA A 115 -0.08 16.63 7.37
CA ALA A 115 -0.17 15.83 8.60
C ALA A 115 -1.59 15.29 8.86
N SER A 116 -2.63 16.06 8.52
CA SER A 116 -4.04 15.67 8.73
C SER A 116 -4.70 14.95 7.55
N ARG A 117 -4.03 14.87 6.39
CA ARG A 117 -4.61 14.52 5.08
C ARG A 117 -5.39 13.21 5.01
N PHE A 118 -5.04 12.24 5.86
CA PHE A 118 -5.67 10.93 5.92
C PHE A 118 -6.25 10.62 7.31
N GLY A 119 -6.61 11.66 8.07
CA GLY A 119 -7.22 11.51 9.40
C GLY A 119 -8.49 10.67 9.35
N TRP A 120 -9.19 10.68 8.22
CA TRP A 120 -10.40 9.89 8.02
C TRP A 120 -10.21 8.37 8.00
N LEU A 121 -8.98 7.86 7.96
CA LEU A 121 -8.66 6.44 8.18
C LEU A 121 -8.71 6.04 9.66
N LEU A 122 -8.63 6.99 10.58
CA LEU A 122 -8.48 6.75 12.02
C LEU A 122 -9.81 6.67 12.79
N TYR A 123 -10.94 6.73 12.10
CA TYR A 123 -12.24 6.69 12.75
C TYR A 123 -12.62 5.31 13.30
N GLY A 124 -13.48 5.32 14.32
CA GLY A 124 -13.91 4.12 15.04
C GLY A 124 -13.04 3.83 16.26
N THR A 125 -13.26 2.66 16.85
CA THR A 125 -12.51 2.19 18.01
C THR A 125 -11.10 1.72 17.61
N GLU A 126 -10.23 1.52 18.60
CA GLU A 126 -8.93 0.87 18.39
C GLU A 126 -9.08 -0.46 17.64
N LYS A 127 -10.05 -1.30 18.05
CA LYS A 127 -10.38 -2.55 17.39
C LYS A 127 -10.68 -2.35 15.90
N ASP A 128 -11.48 -1.36 15.54
CA ASP A 128 -11.86 -1.09 14.14
C ASP A 128 -10.66 -0.59 13.31
N MET A 129 -9.70 0.11 13.92
CA MET A 129 -8.49 0.59 13.25
C MET A 129 -7.53 -0.54 12.85
N PHE A 130 -7.47 -1.60 13.65
CA PHE A 130 -6.58 -2.75 13.45
C PHE A 130 -7.25 -3.96 12.77
N GLU A 131 -8.53 -3.87 12.40
CA GLU A 131 -9.22 -4.91 11.64
C GLU A 131 -8.65 -5.03 10.21
N ILE A 132 -8.32 -6.25 9.79
CA ILE A 132 -7.90 -6.61 8.44
C ILE A 132 -9.12 -6.53 7.53
N HIS A 133 -9.06 -5.63 6.56
CA HIS A 133 -10.14 -5.49 5.61
C HIS A 133 -9.99 -6.52 4.47
N GLY A 134 -11.01 -7.34 4.26
CA GLY A 134 -10.96 -8.50 3.35
C GLY A 134 -10.64 -8.18 1.89
N GLY A 135 -10.87 -6.95 1.44
CA GLY A 135 -10.49 -6.48 0.10
C GLY A 135 -9.05 -5.94 -0.03
N CYS A 136 -8.29 -5.90 1.06
CA CYS A 136 -6.97 -5.25 1.09
C CYS A 136 -5.87 -6.14 1.71
N GLY A 137 -6.24 -7.02 2.65
CA GLY A 137 -5.28 -7.91 3.32
C GLY A 137 -4.47 -7.23 4.43
N PHE A 138 -4.87 -6.04 4.87
CA PHE A 138 -4.26 -5.31 5.98
C PHE A 138 -5.24 -4.29 6.59
N SER A 139 -4.86 -3.73 7.73
CA SER A 139 -5.64 -2.77 8.51
C SER A 139 -5.49 -1.32 8.03
N LYS A 140 -6.53 -0.51 8.23
CA LYS A 140 -6.49 0.93 7.89
C LYS A 140 -5.47 1.71 8.73
N LYS A 141 -5.16 1.25 9.95
CA LYS A 141 -4.07 1.82 10.77
C LYS A 141 -2.71 1.67 10.09
N LEU A 142 -2.41 0.50 9.53
CA LEU A 142 -1.16 0.28 8.79
C LEU A 142 -1.05 1.23 7.60
N LEU A 143 -2.14 1.39 6.85
CA LEU A 143 -2.21 2.29 5.71
C LEU A 143 -1.97 3.75 6.12
N HIS A 144 -2.57 4.18 7.23
CA HIS A 144 -2.34 5.52 7.77
C HIS A 144 -0.86 5.72 8.15
N ILE A 145 -0.23 4.75 8.84
CA ILE A 145 1.19 4.82 9.17
C ILE A 145 2.07 4.95 7.92
N MET A 146 1.78 4.20 6.85
CA MET A 146 2.51 4.34 5.58
C MET A 146 2.41 5.77 5.01
N SER A 147 1.27 6.45 5.17
CA SER A 147 1.15 7.87 4.77
C SER A 147 2.01 8.79 5.65
N GLN A 148 2.11 8.50 6.95
CA GLN A 148 2.95 9.25 7.88
C GLN A 148 4.44 9.10 7.58
N VAL A 149 4.88 7.94 7.08
CA VAL A 149 6.24 7.72 6.57
C VAL A 149 6.55 8.71 5.44
N THR A 150 5.67 8.81 4.44
CA THR A 150 5.84 9.74 3.32
C THR A 150 5.84 11.20 3.80
N TYR A 151 4.91 11.57 4.69
CA TYR A 151 4.85 12.91 5.27
C TYR A 151 6.16 13.27 5.99
N CYS A 152 6.66 12.38 6.85
CA CYS A 152 7.90 12.62 7.59
C CYS A 152 9.12 12.73 6.66
N ALA A 153 9.19 11.91 5.60
CA ALA A 153 10.24 12.01 4.60
C ALA A 153 10.19 13.37 3.86
N ALA A 154 9.00 13.85 3.51
CA ALA A 154 8.80 15.18 2.92
C ALA A 154 9.17 16.31 3.89
N ARG A 155 8.84 16.17 5.18
CA ARG A 155 9.25 17.13 6.21
C ARG A 155 10.76 17.18 6.40
N LEU A 156 11.47 16.06 6.35
CA LEU A 156 12.93 16.06 6.38
C LEU A 156 13.55 16.67 5.13
N GLN A 157 12.86 16.62 3.98
CA GLN A 157 13.31 17.34 2.78
C GLN A 157 13.12 18.86 2.94
N GLN A 158 12.01 19.28 3.55
CA GLN A 158 11.72 20.70 3.80
C GLN A 158 12.56 21.29 4.94
N GLU A 159 12.84 20.50 5.98
CA GLU A 159 13.54 20.91 7.19
C GLU A 159 14.45 19.77 7.68
N PRO A 160 15.68 19.65 7.13
CA PRO A 160 16.60 18.56 7.45
C PRO A 160 17.04 18.48 8.92
N GLU A 161 17.00 19.59 9.64
CA GLU A 161 17.39 19.68 11.06
C GLU A 161 16.18 19.56 12.01
N SER A 162 15.01 19.16 11.51
CA SER A 162 13.81 19.00 12.33
C SER A 162 14.03 17.98 13.45
N THR A 163 13.79 18.40 14.70
CA THR A 163 13.85 17.53 15.88
C THR A 163 12.60 16.68 16.05
N ILE A 164 11.47 17.11 15.45
CA ILE A 164 10.18 16.44 15.56
C ILE A 164 10.17 15.15 14.74
N VAL A 165 10.74 15.15 13.52
CA VAL A 165 10.68 13.96 12.66
C VAL A 165 11.38 12.74 13.28
N PRO A 166 12.59 12.83 13.87
CA PRO A 166 13.19 11.71 14.58
C PRO A 166 12.35 11.18 15.75
N ILE A 167 11.64 12.06 16.47
CA ILE A 167 10.73 11.66 17.56
C ILE A 167 9.53 10.89 16.99
N THR A 168 8.89 11.44 15.96
CA THR A 168 7.79 10.77 15.26
C THR A 168 8.23 9.44 14.67
N ALA A 169 9.43 9.35 14.09
CA ALA A 169 9.97 8.11 13.54
C ALA A 169 10.08 7.01 14.61
N LYS A 170 10.50 7.33 15.84
CA LYS A 170 10.52 6.40 16.98
C LYS A 170 9.12 5.89 17.34
N TYR A 171 8.11 6.77 17.29
CA TYR A 171 6.73 6.36 17.51
C TYR A 171 6.24 5.42 16.40
N LEU A 172 6.46 5.78 15.13
CA LEU A 172 6.00 4.98 13.99
C LEU A 172 6.62 3.58 13.96
N ILE A 173 7.94 3.46 14.22
CA ILE A 173 8.57 2.13 14.25
C ILE A 173 8.06 1.30 15.41
N ARG A 174 7.84 1.88 16.60
CA ARG A 174 7.26 1.15 17.73
C ARG A 174 5.88 0.61 17.37
N GLU A 175 5.01 1.46 16.80
CA GLU A 175 3.69 1.04 16.34
C GLU A 175 3.78 -0.09 15.31
N LEU A 176 4.64 0.02 14.30
CA LEU A 176 4.83 -1.05 13.30
C LEU A 176 5.39 -2.34 13.90
N SER A 177 6.34 -2.23 14.83
CA SER A 177 6.98 -3.37 15.50
C SER A 177 6.06 -4.06 16.48
N GLU A 178 5.10 -3.37 17.08
CA GLU A 178 4.16 -3.94 18.05
C GLU A 178 2.79 -4.26 17.45
N MET A 179 2.50 -3.77 16.24
CA MET A 179 1.19 -3.90 15.58
C MET A 179 0.70 -5.35 15.57
N ARG A 180 -0.53 -5.52 16.06
CA ARG A 180 -1.34 -6.74 15.90
C ARG A 180 -2.56 -6.39 15.06
N GLN A 181 -2.76 -7.15 14.00
CA GLN A 181 -3.92 -7.02 13.13
C GLN A 181 -4.82 -8.24 13.40
N TRP A 182 -6.13 -8.10 13.18
CA TRP A 182 -7.09 -9.17 13.45
C TRP A 182 -8.11 -9.26 12.32
N SER A 183 -8.75 -10.40 12.13
CA SER A 183 -9.79 -10.58 11.11
C SER A 183 -11.01 -11.28 11.71
N ARG A 184 -12.17 -11.13 11.08
CA ARG A 184 -13.40 -11.84 11.50
C ARG A 184 -13.34 -13.35 11.23
N GLU A 185 -12.48 -13.78 10.32
CA GLU A 185 -12.32 -15.17 9.89
C GLU A 185 -11.29 -15.91 10.75
N GLY A 186 -10.41 -15.20 11.45
CA GLY A 186 -9.40 -15.74 12.34
C GLY A 186 -9.62 -15.33 13.80
N ARG A 187 -8.52 -15.01 14.48
CA ARG A 187 -8.53 -14.61 15.90
C ARG A 187 -9.26 -13.29 16.11
N ASN A 188 -10.02 -13.22 17.21
CA ASN A 188 -10.63 -11.97 17.62
C ASN A 188 -9.58 -10.96 18.13
N TRP A 189 -10.00 -9.71 18.32
CA TRP A 189 -9.12 -8.61 18.72
C TRP A 189 -8.39 -8.89 20.04
N GLU A 190 -9.08 -9.41 21.04
CA GLU A 190 -8.55 -9.68 22.37
C GLU A 190 -7.49 -10.79 22.35
N GLU A 191 -7.67 -11.79 21.49
CA GLU A 191 -6.70 -12.85 21.23
C GLU A 191 -5.50 -12.32 20.43
N ALA A 192 -5.74 -11.62 19.33
CA ALA A 192 -4.67 -11.10 18.46
C ALA A 192 -3.65 -10.26 19.23
N ARG A 193 -4.11 -9.47 20.21
CA ARG A 193 -3.25 -8.66 21.08
C ARG A 193 -2.31 -9.46 21.98
N LYS A 194 -2.71 -10.66 22.41
CA LYS A 194 -1.96 -11.49 23.35
C LYS A 194 -1.01 -12.44 22.65
N HIS A 195 -1.25 -12.74 21.38
CA HIS A 195 -0.46 -13.71 20.65
C HIS A 195 0.88 -13.14 20.16
N PRO A 196 1.89 -14.02 19.98
CA PRO A 196 3.12 -13.70 19.26
C PRO A 196 2.83 -13.16 17.85
N GLN A 197 3.83 -12.51 17.23
CA GLN A 197 3.65 -12.03 15.87
C GLN A 197 3.56 -13.20 14.90
N THR A 198 2.84 -13.00 13.80
CA THR A 198 2.74 -14.01 12.74
C THR A 198 4.13 -14.40 12.24
N ILE A 199 5.08 -13.45 12.14
CA ILE A 199 6.44 -13.77 11.69
C ILE A 199 7.15 -14.79 12.60
N ASP A 200 6.82 -14.86 13.90
CA ASP A 200 7.50 -15.74 14.85
C ASP A 200 7.33 -17.21 14.46
N TRP A 201 6.11 -17.64 14.09
CA TRP A 201 5.89 -19.01 13.65
C TRP A 201 6.28 -19.22 12.18
N VAL A 202 6.19 -18.19 11.34
CA VAL A 202 6.58 -18.26 9.92
C VAL A 202 8.08 -18.55 9.77
N ARG A 203 8.92 -17.99 10.66
CA ARG A 203 10.37 -18.23 10.66
C ARG A 203 10.76 -19.70 10.85
N ASP A 204 9.92 -20.46 11.55
CA ASP A 204 10.16 -21.87 11.88
C ASP A 204 9.65 -22.84 10.80
N LYS A 205 8.96 -22.34 9.76
CA LYS A 205 8.44 -23.18 8.67
C LYS A 205 9.55 -23.60 7.72
N ALA A 206 9.51 -24.87 7.31
CA ALA A 206 10.36 -25.39 6.25
C ALA A 206 10.08 -24.70 4.90
N GLU A 207 11.06 -24.74 3.99
CA GLU A 207 11.03 -23.94 2.77
C GLU A 207 9.96 -24.36 1.75
N ASP A 208 9.47 -25.60 1.84
CA ASP A 208 8.51 -26.22 0.93
C ASP A 208 7.06 -26.17 1.44
N VAL A 209 6.83 -25.61 2.63
CA VAL A 209 5.50 -25.51 3.23
C VAL A 209 4.68 -24.43 2.53
N ILE A 210 3.46 -24.79 2.11
CA ILE A 210 2.43 -23.86 1.67
C ILE A 210 1.27 -23.91 2.65
N ILE A 211 0.80 -22.75 3.10
CA ILE A 211 -0.37 -22.64 3.98
C ILE A 211 -1.65 -23.04 3.24
N ASP A 212 -2.54 -23.75 3.92
CA ASP A 212 -3.74 -24.35 3.36
C ASP A 212 -5.03 -23.91 4.06
N SER A 213 -4.95 -22.91 4.95
CA SER A 213 -6.11 -22.31 5.62
C SER A 213 -6.31 -20.85 5.21
N SER A 214 -7.57 -20.39 5.18
CA SER A 214 -7.89 -18.99 4.89
C SER A 214 -7.48 -18.03 6.02
N GLU A 215 -7.49 -18.53 7.26
CA GLU A 215 -7.01 -17.79 8.44
C GLU A 215 -5.52 -17.49 8.31
N ASP A 216 -4.70 -18.54 8.11
CA ASP A 216 -3.24 -18.37 7.95
C ASP A 216 -2.94 -17.49 6.73
N MET A 217 -3.66 -17.64 5.62
CA MET A 217 -3.47 -16.77 4.47
C MET A 217 -3.69 -15.30 4.82
N THR A 218 -4.76 -15.00 5.55
CA THR A 218 -5.09 -13.63 5.96
C THR A 218 -4.02 -13.07 6.89
N ASP A 219 -3.59 -13.85 7.89
CA ASP A 219 -2.60 -13.44 8.88
C ASP A 219 -1.22 -13.24 8.27
N VAL A 220 -0.74 -14.18 7.45
CA VAL A 220 0.57 -14.09 6.77
C VAL A 220 0.56 -12.95 5.75
N THR A 221 -0.57 -12.71 5.06
CA THR A 221 -0.71 -11.57 4.15
C THR A 221 -0.61 -10.25 4.90
N ALA A 222 -1.35 -10.10 6.00
CA ALA A 222 -1.30 -8.90 6.82
C ALA A 222 0.10 -8.66 7.41
N GLU A 223 0.81 -9.73 7.73
CA GLU A 223 2.19 -9.66 8.19
C GLU A 223 3.17 -9.21 7.10
N ALA A 224 3.04 -9.75 5.88
CA ALA A 224 3.82 -9.30 4.73
C ALA A 224 3.64 -7.79 4.47
N TRP A 225 2.41 -7.29 4.62
CA TRP A 225 2.13 -5.85 4.54
C TRP A 225 2.80 -5.05 5.67
N ARG A 226 2.75 -5.54 6.91
CA ARG A 226 3.40 -4.90 8.07
C ARG A 226 4.91 -4.81 7.86
N ILE A 227 5.55 -5.90 7.43
CA ILE A 227 6.99 -5.95 7.16
C ILE A 227 7.35 -5.03 5.98
N ALA A 228 6.55 -5.01 4.90
CA ALA A 228 6.77 -4.09 3.79
C ALA A 228 6.67 -2.61 4.21
N ALA A 229 5.78 -2.27 5.15
CA ALA A 229 5.71 -0.94 5.73
C ALA A 229 6.93 -0.60 6.60
N ILE A 230 7.49 -1.57 7.33
CA ILE A 230 8.76 -1.40 8.07
C ILE A 230 9.91 -1.13 7.10
N ILE A 231 10.03 -1.91 6.03
CA ILE A 231 11.06 -1.71 5.00
C ILE A 231 10.90 -0.33 4.34
N TYR A 232 9.67 0.07 4.03
CA TYR A 232 9.38 1.42 3.50
C TYR A 232 9.81 2.53 4.46
N PHE A 233 9.48 2.38 5.75
CA PHE A 233 9.90 3.28 6.82
C PHE A 233 11.44 3.37 6.91
N GLN A 234 12.12 2.22 6.91
CA GLN A 234 13.58 2.15 6.97
C GLN A 234 14.22 2.84 5.76
N CYS A 235 13.80 2.47 4.55
CA CYS A 235 14.46 2.98 3.35
C CYS A 235 14.13 4.44 3.05
N ARG A 236 12.87 4.85 3.23
CA ARG A 236 12.44 6.20 2.84
C ARG A 236 12.57 7.22 3.94
N LEU A 237 12.07 6.92 5.14
CA LEU A 237 12.10 7.87 6.26
C LEU A 237 13.46 7.86 6.96
N LEU A 238 13.98 6.69 7.37
CA LEU A 238 15.30 6.60 8.00
C LEU A 238 16.46 6.72 7.01
N ARG A 239 16.16 6.76 5.70
CA ARG A 239 17.12 6.85 4.60
C ARG A 239 18.18 5.73 4.64
N LEU A 240 17.79 4.54 5.07
CA LEU A 240 18.67 3.37 5.04
C LEU A 240 18.77 2.87 3.58
N PRO A 241 19.97 2.58 3.06
CA PRO A 241 20.08 1.94 1.76
C PRO A 241 19.59 0.49 1.80
N ARG A 242 19.24 -0.08 0.64
CA ARG A 242 18.66 -1.44 0.56
C ARG A 242 19.56 -2.58 1.07
N ASN A 243 20.86 -2.32 1.22
CA ASN A 243 21.85 -3.26 1.74
C ASN A 243 22.20 -3.04 3.23
N HIS A 244 21.48 -2.15 3.94
CA HIS A 244 21.61 -1.99 5.38
C HIS A 244 21.14 -3.24 6.12
N SER A 245 21.82 -3.65 7.20
CA SER A 245 21.51 -4.89 7.94
C SER A 245 20.03 -5.00 8.34
N ASP A 246 19.48 -3.95 8.92
CA ASP A 246 18.09 -3.91 9.37
C ASP A 246 17.07 -4.01 8.22
N VAL A 247 17.44 -3.57 7.02
CA VAL A 247 16.59 -3.73 5.82
C VAL A 247 16.66 -5.17 5.33
N LEU A 248 17.85 -5.77 5.31
CA LEU A 248 18.05 -7.16 4.90
C LEU A 248 17.33 -8.16 5.82
N LEU A 249 17.35 -7.93 7.12
CA LEU A 249 16.61 -8.76 8.09
C LEU A 249 15.10 -8.78 7.80
N ASN A 250 14.51 -7.60 7.52
CA ASN A 250 13.10 -7.54 7.17
C ASN A 250 12.80 -8.07 5.76
N LEU A 251 13.73 -7.93 4.80
CA LEU A 251 13.58 -8.56 3.48
C LEU A 251 13.57 -10.09 3.58
N GLU A 252 14.40 -10.66 4.46
CA GLU A 252 14.40 -12.08 4.75
C GLU A 252 13.05 -12.54 5.31
N ASP A 253 12.55 -11.87 6.36
CA ASP A 253 11.24 -12.17 6.94
C ASP A 253 10.09 -12.01 5.91
N LEU A 254 10.14 -10.96 5.09
CA LEU A 254 9.18 -10.75 4.02
C LEU A 254 9.22 -11.89 2.98
N SER A 255 10.42 -12.37 2.64
CA SER A 255 10.59 -13.50 1.73
C SER A 255 9.95 -14.77 2.27
N LYS A 256 10.09 -15.03 3.58
CA LYS A 256 9.49 -16.19 4.25
C LYS A 256 7.97 -16.12 4.24
N CYS A 257 7.38 -14.94 4.51
CA CYS A 257 5.94 -14.75 4.39
C CYS A 257 5.44 -15.04 2.97
N ILE A 258 6.08 -14.47 1.94
CA ILE A 258 5.63 -14.64 0.54
C ILE A 258 5.78 -16.08 0.08
N ARG A 259 6.87 -16.77 0.46
CA ARG A 259 7.17 -18.14 0.01
C ARG A 259 6.11 -19.15 0.42
N ILE A 260 5.55 -19.02 1.62
CA ILE A 260 4.57 -19.98 2.14
C ILE A 260 3.13 -19.71 1.66
N MET A 261 2.88 -18.57 1.00
CA MET A 261 1.55 -18.23 0.50
C MET A 261 1.21 -19.00 -0.78
N PRO A 262 0.00 -19.57 -0.90
CA PRO A 262 -0.46 -20.11 -2.16
C PRO A 262 -0.63 -19.00 -3.21
N THR A 263 -0.23 -19.29 -4.44
CA THR A 263 -0.40 -18.42 -5.63
C THR A 263 -1.58 -18.84 -6.50
N SER A 264 -2.27 -19.91 -6.11
CA SER A 264 -3.47 -20.45 -6.77
C SER A 264 -4.36 -21.17 -5.74
N GLY A 265 -5.49 -21.72 -6.18
CA GLY A 265 -6.36 -22.47 -5.27
C GLY A 265 -7.41 -21.62 -4.55
N SER A 266 -8.06 -22.20 -3.54
CA SER A 266 -9.20 -21.60 -2.80
C SER A 266 -8.78 -20.55 -1.78
N HIS A 267 -7.54 -20.64 -1.31
CA HIS A 267 -6.99 -19.77 -0.30
C HIS A 267 -6.24 -18.59 -0.93
N PHE A 268 -5.86 -18.66 -2.22
CA PHE A 268 -5.43 -17.46 -2.92
C PHE A 268 -6.64 -16.55 -3.10
N THR A 269 -6.66 -15.41 -2.42
CA THR A 269 -7.77 -14.43 -2.41
C THR A 269 -7.36 -13.09 -3.02
N ALA A 270 -8.31 -12.17 -3.09
CA ALA A 270 -8.08 -10.80 -3.56
C ALA A 270 -7.18 -9.97 -2.62
N GLN A 271 -6.78 -10.53 -1.48
CA GLN A 271 -5.84 -9.93 -0.51
C GLN A 271 -4.37 -10.02 -0.97
N ALA A 272 -4.08 -10.63 -2.13
CA ALA A 272 -2.74 -10.84 -2.67
C ALA A 272 -1.77 -9.66 -2.42
N PRO A 273 -0.59 -9.90 -1.81
CA PRO A 273 0.31 -8.85 -1.33
C PRO A 273 1.18 -8.28 -2.46
N LEU A 274 0.56 -7.65 -3.47
CA LEU A 274 1.25 -7.15 -4.66
C LEU A 274 2.41 -6.18 -4.36
N LEU A 275 2.19 -5.19 -3.48
CA LEU A 275 3.23 -4.23 -3.10
C LEU A 275 4.33 -4.91 -2.27
N PRO A 276 4.04 -5.73 -1.24
CA PRO A 276 5.09 -6.49 -0.56
C PRO A 276 5.94 -7.34 -1.50
N VAL A 277 5.34 -8.08 -2.44
CA VAL A 277 6.08 -8.88 -3.44
C VAL A 277 6.93 -8.01 -4.35
N PHE A 278 6.41 -6.86 -4.79
CA PHE A 278 7.16 -5.89 -5.59
C PHE A 278 8.34 -5.31 -4.80
N PHE A 279 8.16 -4.94 -3.52
CA PHE A 279 9.24 -4.44 -2.68
C PHE A 279 10.33 -5.49 -2.44
N LEU A 280 9.96 -6.74 -2.16
CA LEU A 280 10.92 -7.83 -2.02
C LEU A 280 11.82 -7.92 -3.26
N GLY A 281 11.21 -7.96 -4.46
CA GLY A 281 11.96 -8.04 -5.70
C GLY A 281 12.80 -6.79 -5.97
N MET A 282 12.23 -5.59 -5.77
CA MET A 282 12.91 -4.32 -6.07
C MET A 282 14.12 -4.09 -5.17
N LEU A 283 14.02 -4.48 -3.90
CA LEU A 283 15.06 -4.23 -2.89
C LEU A 283 16.01 -5.40 -2.70
N ALA A 284 15.75 -6.56 -3.34
CA ALA A 284 16.60 -7.73 -3.28
C ALA A 284 18.05 -7.41 -3.67
N THR A 285 18.96 -7.68 -2.74
CA THR A 285 20.41 -7.77 -2.97
C THR A 285 20.88 -9.24 -2.94
N ASP A 286 20.11 -10.11 -2.29
CA ASP A 286 20.24 -11.55 -2.37
C ASP A 286 19.47 -12.10 -3.60
N PRO A 287 20.11 -12.88 -4.49
CA PRO A 287 19.44 -13.57 -5.59
C PRO A 287 18.22 -14.41 -5.16
N MET A 288 18.20 -14.92 -3.93
CA MET A 288 17.08 -15.70 -3.41
C MET A 288 15.82 -14.87 -3.18
N HIS A 289 15.94 -13.65 -2.63
CA HIS A 289 14.81 -12.73 -2.48
C HIS A 289 14.23 -12.34 -3.85
N MET A 290 15.12 -12.09 -4.82
CA MET A 290 14.72 -11.81 -6.20
C MET A 290 13.96 -12.99 -6.81
N ARG A 291 14.41 -14.23 -6.55
CA ARG A 291 13.75 -15.45 -7.03
C ARG A 291 12.36 -15.63 -6.43
N VAL A 292 12.20 -15.45 -5.12
CA VAL A 292 10.87 -15.56 -4.47
C VAL A 292 9.85 -14.59 -5.09
N SER A 293 10.25 -13.32 -5.31
CA SER A 293 9.40 -12.33 -5.98
C SER A 293 9.05 -12.74 -7.42
N ARG A 294 10.05 -13.20 -8.17
CA ARG A 294 9.89 -13.67 -9.55
C ARG A 294 8.94 -14.86 -9.67
N ASP A 295 9.18 -15.89 -8.87
CA ASP A 295 8.41 -17.13 -8.87
C ASP A 295 6.94 -16.84 -8.52
N TRP A 296 6.69 -15.92 -7.56
CA TRP A 296 5.33 -15.47 -7.24
C TRP A 296 4.64 -14.82 -8.44
N PHE A 297 5.30 -13.86 -9.12
CA PHE A 297 4.73 -13.20 -10.30
C PHE A 297 4.46 -14.20 -11.43
N ASP A 298 5.41 -15.09 -11.72
CA ASP A 298 5.28 -16.08 -12.79
C ASP A 298 4.13 -17.05 -12.53
N GLN A 299 3.94 -17.52 -11.29
CA GLN A 299 2.85 -18.42 -10.91
C GLN A 299 1.47 -17.75 -10.96
N VAL A 300 1.35 -16.52 -10.47
CA VAL A 300 0.08 -15.77 -10.49
C VAL A 300 -0.35 -15.45 -11.92
N VAL A 301 0.61 -15.18 -12.83
CA VAL A 301 0.33 -14.98 -14.26
C VAL A 301 -0.24 -16.23 -14.92
N GLN A 302 0.22 -17.42 -14.52
CA GLN A 302 -0.18 -18.69 -15.12
C GLN A 302 -1.51 -19.25 -14.57
N THR A 303 -2.00 -18.71 -13.44
CA THR A 303 -3.16 -19.27 -12.74
C THR A 303 -4.50 -18.80 -13.36
N PRO A 304 -5.42 -19.72 -13.73
CA PRO A 304 -6.73 -19.35 -14.28
C PRO A 304 -7.63 -18.62 -13.26
N VAL A 305 -8.39 -17.61 -13.73
CA VAL A 305 -9.37 -16.90 -12.89
C VAL A 305 -10.55 -17.82 -12.55
N ARG A 306 -10.84 -17.99 -11.26
CA ARG A 306 -12.05 -18.69 -10.79
C ARG A 306 -13.31 -17.89 -11.13
N SER A 307 -14.32 -18.55 -11.70
CA SER A 307 -15.67 -18.00 -11.81
C SER A 307 -16.33 -17.99 -10.42
N VAL A 308 -16.70 -16.82 -9.91
CA VAL A 308 -17.50 -16.71 -8.68
C VAL A 308 -18.95 -17.08 -9.01
N GLN A 309 -19.57 -17.96 -8.20
CA GLN A 309 -20.98 -18.33 -8.35
C GLN A 309 -21.89 -17.09 -8.24
N THR A 310 -22.85 -17.00 -9.14
CA THR A 310 -23.82 -15.89 -9.27
C THR A 310 -24.81 -15.91 -8.11
N GLY A 311 -24.54 -15.18 -7.02
CA GLY A 311 -25.47 -15.17 -5.89
C GLY A 311 -25.26 -14.21 -4.72
N SER A 312 -24.33 -13.24 -4.74
CA SER A 312 -24.19 -12.34 -3.58
C SER A 312 -23.87 -10.88 -3.91
N ALA A 313 -24.09 -10.04 -2.88
CA ALA A 313 -24.16 -8.58 -2.80
C ALA A 313 -23.16 -7.73 -3.65
N PRO A 314 -23.39 -6.40 -3.80
CA PRO A 314 -22.54 -5.48 -4.58
C PRO A 314 -21.03 -5.53 -4.29
N ALA A 315 -20.61 -5.96 -3.08
CA ALA A 315 -19.22 -6.26 -2.74
C ALA A 315 -18.56 -7.29 -3.70
N GLN A 316 -19.32 -8.19 -4.30
CA GLN A 316 -18.81 -9.18 -5.27
C GLN A 316 -18.39 -8.58 -6.61
N VAL A 317 -18.96 -7.44 -7.02
CA VAL A 317 -18.48 -6.72 -8.22
C VAL A 317 -17.05 -6.21 -7.96
N TYR A 318 -16.74 -5.78 -6.74
CA TYR A 318 -15.40 -5.37 -6.34
C TYR A 318 -14.41 -6.54 -6.30
N TYR A 319 -14.79 -7.68 -5.74
CA TYR A 319 -13.95 -8.89 -5.77
C TYR A 319 -13.70 -9.37 -7.20
N LYS A 320 -14.72 -9.33 -8.07
CA LYS A 320 -14.58 -9.67 -9.49
C LYS A 320 -13.65 -8.70 -10.21
N LEU A 321 -13.71 -7.40 -9.92
CA LEU A 321 -12.79 -6.39 -10.48
C LEU A 321 -11.37 -6.49 -9.93
N LEU A 322 -11.18 -6.87 -8.66
CA LEU A 322 -9.85 -7.04 -8.03
C LEU A 322 -9.15 -8.31 -8.55
N TRP A 323 -9.89 -9.40 -8.76
CA TRP A 323 -9.39 -10.58 -9.46
C TRP A 323 -9.15 -10.34 -10.95
N TYR A 324 -10.03 -9.60 -11.60
CA TYR A 324 -9.81 -9.14 -12.97
C TYR A 324 -8.63 -8.16 -13.05
N ARG A 325 -8.30 -7.42 -11.99
CA ARG A 325 -7.12 -6.55 -11.88
C ARG A 325 -5.82 -7.35 -11.78
N ILE A 326 -5.80 -8.44 -11.03
CA ILE A 326 -4.71 -9.44 -11.11
C ILE A 326 -4.61 -9.94 -12.56
N ARG A 327 -5.75 -10.20 -13.24
CA ARG A 327 -5.79 -10.65 -14.65
C ARG A 327 -5.46 -9.60 -15.72
N VAL A 328 -5.72 -8.31 -15.56
CA VAL A 328 -5.37 -7.30 -16.60
C VAL A 328 -3.99 -6.69 -16.35
N LEU A 329 -3.48 -6.86 -15.15
CA LEU A 329 -2.04 -7.01 -14.97
C LEU A 329 -1.53 -8.36 -15.51
N THR A 330 -2.31 -9.26 -16.12
CA THR A 330 -1.81 -10.54 -16.68
C THR A 330 -2.66 -10.96 -17.89
N THR A 331 -2.70 -10.15 -18.95
CA THR A 331 -3.32 -10.65 -20.20
C THR A 331 -2.50 -11.86 -20.70
N PRO A 332 -3.12 -12.89 -21.30
CA PRO A 332 -2.43 -14.14 -21.65
C PRO A 332 -1.24 -13.99 -22.62
N SER A 333 -1.07 -12.81 -23.24
CA SER A 333 0.01 -12.50 -24.17
C SER A 333 0.98 -11.42 -23.68
N GLU A 334 0.71 -10.73 -22.56
CA GLU A 334 1.57 -9.64 -22.06
C GLU A 334 1.81 -9.77 -20.54
N ARG A 335 3.09 -9.83 -20.14
CA ARG A 335 3.51 -9.82 -18.73
C ARG A 335 2.93 -8.59 -18.00
N PRO A 336 2.62 -8.66 -16.70
CA PRO A 336 2.15 -7.51 -15.93
C PRO A 336 2.97 -6.25 -16.14
N PRO A 337 2.35 -5.09 -16.41
CA PRO A 337 3.09 -3.83 -16.50
C PRO A 337 4.00 -3.60 -15.29
N LEU A 338 3.54 -4.00 -14.10
CA LEU A 338 4.31 -3.89 -12.86
C LEU A 338 5.50 -4.88 -12.80
N TYR A 339 5.30 -6.13 -13.21
CA TYR A 339 6.37 -7.13 -13.25
C TYR A 339 7.40 -6.82 -14.35
N GLN A 340 6.94 -6.33 -15.50
CA GLN A 340 7.83 -5.81 -16.54
C GLN A 340 8.65 -4.62 -16.03
N ALA A 341 8.04 -3.70 -15.28
CA ALA A 341 8.75 -2.59 -14.64
C ALA A 341 9.78 -3.11 -13.63
N LEU A 342 9.43 -4.11 -12.82
CA LEU A 342 10.37 -4.74 -11.90
C LEU A 342 11.56 -5.37 -12.63
N GLN A 343 11.31 -6.12 -13.70
CA GLN A 343 12.35 -6.72 -14.55
C GLN A 343 13.26 -5.64 -15.15
N ARG A 344 12.70 -4.51 -15.61
CA ARG A 344 13.50 -3.36 -16.06
C ARG A 344 14.32 -2.77 -14.91
N ILE A 345 13.76 -2.58 -13.73
CA ILE A 345 14.48 -2.06 -12.55
C ILE A 345 15.72 -2.92 -12.24
N TRP A 346 15.61 -4.24 -12.27
CA TRP A 346 16.75 -5.14 -12.07
C TRP A 346 17.91 -4.93 -13.04
N THR A 347 17.66 -4.44 -14.26
CA THR A 347 18.73 -4.20 -15.25
C THR A 347 19.62 -3.01 -14.92
N TRP A 348 19.22 -2.14 -13.98
CA TRP A 348 19.93 -0.89 -13.73
C TRP A 348 20.03 -0.45 -12.28
N ILE A 349 19.30 -1.07 -11.33
CA ILE A 349 19.28 -0.60 -9.94
C ILE A 349 20.69 -0.57 -9.30
N ASP A 350 21.54 -1.54 -9.63
CA ASP A 350 22.91 -1.63 -9.11
C ASP A 350 23.93 -0.74 -9.84
N SER A 351 23.63 -0.32 -11.08
CA SER A 351 24.53 0.52 -11.88
C SER A 351 24.19 2.01 -11.82
N ASP A 352 22.90 2.33 -11.69
CA ASP A 352 22.39 3.69 -11.88
C ASP A 352 21.97 4.37 -10.56
N VAL A 353 21.83 3.62 -9.46
CA VAL A 353 21.50 4.17 -8.14
C VAL A 353 22.64 3.87 -7.19
N GLU A 354 23.39 4.90 -6.82
CA GLU A 354 24.52 4.77 -5.92
C GLU A 354 24.08 4.16 -4.58
N ILE A 355 24.82 3.14 -4.14
CA ILE A 355 24.66 2.50 -2.82
C ILE A 355 25.85 2.97 -1.96
N PRO A 356 25.61 3.55 -0.78
CA PRO A 356 26.68 3.93 0.13
C PRO A 356 27.61 2.74 0.44
N PRO A 357 28.94 2.92 0.38
CA PRO A 357 29.91 1.82 0.55
C PRO A 357 29.90 1.24 1.97
N GLU A 358 29.59 2.08 2.97
CA GLU A 358 29.43 1.68 4.36
C GLU A 358 27.96 1.81 4.78
N PRO A 359 27.10 0.83 4.44
CA PRO A 359 25.65 0.98 4.60
C PRO A 359 25.20 1.10 6.06
N ASN A 360 26.01 0.63 7.01
CA ASN A 360 25.72 0.68 8.44
C ASN A 360 26.40 1.87 9.16
N THR A 361 27.31 2.59 8.50
CA THR A 361 27.97 3.78 9.06
C THR A 361 27.21 5.04 8.63
N LEU A 362 26.13 5.34 9.34
CA LEU A 362 25.22 6.44 9.00
C LEU A 362 25.42 7.65 9.90
N HIS A 363 25.17 8.84 9.33
CA HIS A 363 25.10 10.06 10.12
C HIS A 363 23.95 9.97 11.16
N GLU A 364 24.20 10.47 12.38
CA GLU A 364 23.22 10.45 13.49
C GLU A 364 21.90 11.14 13.12
N SER A 365 21.98 12.39 12.63
CA SER A 365 20.85 13.10 12.05
C SER A 365 20.38 12.45 10.74
N ILE A 366 19.11 12.04 10.70
CA ILE A 366 18.46 11.42 9.54
C ILE A 366 18.49 12.34 8.32
N GLY A 367 18.27 13.66 8.51
CA GLY A 367 18.23 14.64 7.43
C GLY A 367 19.55 14.78 6.67
N LYS A 368 20.67 14.37 7.26
CA LYS A 368 22.02 14.39 6.66
C LYS A 368 22.42 13.07 5.98
N ARG A 369 21.61 12.01 6.10
CA ARG A 369 21.86 10.73 5.42
C ARG A 369 21.53 10.84 3.93
N TYR A 370 22.26 10.06 3.12
CA TYR A 370 22.01 9.95 1.68
C TYR A 370 20.59 9.42 1.41
N PRO A 371 19.71 10.17 0.72
CA PRO A 371 18.31 9.81 0.53
C PRO A 371 18.13 8.78 -0.60
N TRP A 372 18.69 7.58 -0.40
CA TRP A 372 18.75 6.51 -1.41
C TRP A 372 17.40 6.24 -2.12
N TRP A 373 16.31 6.16 -1.34
CA TRP A 373 14.97 5.93 -1.89
C TRP A 373 14.52 7.01 -2.87
N GLU A 374 14.85 8.28 -2.61
CA GLU A 374 14.45 9.38 -3.51
C GLU A 374 15.25 9.36 -4.81
N HIS A 375 16.51 8.91 -4.78
CA HIS A 375 17.31 8.67 -6.00
C HIS A 375 16.76 7.50 -6.81
N LEU A 376 16.37 6.40 -6.14
CA LEU A 376 15.68 5.28 -6.78
C LEU A 376 14.39 5.75 -7.46
N VAL A 377 13.52 6.47 -6.73
CA VAL A 377 12.25 6.98 -7.25
C VAL A 377 12.49 7.93 -8.42
N ALA A 378 13.45 8.85 -8.32
CA ALA A 378 13.82 9.73 -9.43
C ALA A 378 14.24 8.94 -10.68
N ARG A 379 14.97 7.82 -10.51
CA ARG A 379 15.38 6.96 -11.63
C ARG A 379 14.22 6.18 -12.23
N VAL A 380 13.32 5.63 -11.40
CA VAL A 380 12.06 5.01 -11.86
C VAL A 380 11.24 6.03 -12.64
N LEU A 381 11.04 7.23 -12.10
CA LEU A 381 10.34 8.33 -12.75
C LEU A 381 11.07 8.87 -13.98
N ALA A 382 12.35 8.57 -14.20
CA ALA A 382 13.03 8.89 -15.45
C ALA A 382 12.81 7.79 -16.50
N LYS A 383 12.90 6.51 -16.12
CA LYS A 383 12.89 5.37 -17.05
C LYS A 383 11.50 4.82 -17.41
N GLU A 384 10.53 4.85 -16.51
CA GLU A 384 9.23 4.20 -16.72
C GLU A 384 8.24 5.11 -17.45
N GLU A 385 7.60 4.69 -18.54
CA GLU A 385 6.73 5.58 -19.33
C GLU A 385 5.47 6.05 -18.60
N GLU A 386 5.11 5.41 -17.49
CA GLU A 386 3.90 5.64 -16.71
C GLU A 386 4.18 5.59 -15.20
N THR A 387 3.26 6.13 -14.40
CA THR A 387 3.29 5.93 -12.95
C THR A 387 2.94 4.49 -12.60
N LEU A 388 3.80 3.84 -11.81
CA LEU A 388 3.57 2.47 -11.36
C LEU A 388 2.32 2.40 -10.47
N CYS A 389 1.43 1.45 -10.77
CA CYS A 389 0.25 1.17 -9.97
C CYS A 389 0.55 -0.04 -9.06
N LEU A 390 0.78 0.24 -7.77
CA LEU A 390 1.09 -0.77 -6.74
C LEU A 390 -0.14 -1.24 -5.96
N THR A 391 -1.33 -0.98 -6.51
CA THR A 391 -2.62 -1.24 -5.87
C THR A 391 -3.39 -2.27 -6.64
#